data_AF-A0A1H9CC30-F1
#
_entry.id   AF-A0A1H9CC30-F1
#
_cell.length_a   1.000
_cell.length_b   1.000
_cell.length_c   1.000
_cell.angle_alpha   90.00
_cell.angle_beta   90.00
_cell.angle_gamma   90.00
#
_symmetry.space_group_name_H-M   'P 1'
#
loop_
_entity.id
_entity.type
_entity.pdbx_description
1 polymer ?
#
loop_
_entity_poly.entity_id
_entity_poly.type
_entity_poly.pdbx_seq_one_letter_code
_entity_poly.pdbx_strand_id
1 'polypeptide(L)'
;MEEPNFSYLNSFSAGDKVFEDKILKVIKTEFPEERDTYLNNIAITNFDLAANNVHKLKHKISILGLEKSYELACKHELNLIEGNNTLHENFNEILNTMTRFLNEL
;
A
#
# COMPACT_ATOMS: atom_id res chain seq x y z
N MET A 1 -6.09 -13.30 6.17
CA MET A 1 -5.86 -11.98 5.55
C MET A 1 -5.68 -12.19 4.06
N GLU A 2 -5.97 -11.21 3.21
CA GLU A 2 -5.68 -11.30 1.77
C GLU A 2 -4.15 -11.33 1.59
N GLU A 3 -3.64 -12.15 0.65
CA GLU A 3 -2.19 -12.26 0.41
C GLU A 3 -1.83 -11.63 -0.95
N PRO A 4 -0.66 -10.96 -1.04
CA PRO A 4 -0.21 -10.34 -2.29
C PRO A 4 -0.02 -11.37 -3.40
N ASN A 5 -0.24 -10.94 -4.63
CA ASN A 5 -0.05 -11.77 -5.80
C ASN A 5 0.35 -10.94 -7.02
N PHE A 6 0.84 -11.61 -8.05
CA PHE A 6 1.28 -10.96 -9.29
C PHE A 6 0.18 -10.87 -10.36
N SER A 7 -1.08 -11.18 -10.06
CA SER A 7 -2.13 -11.26 -11.08
C SER A 7 -2.33 -9.92 -11.80
N TYR A 8 -2.40 -8.83 -11.03
CA TYR A 8 -2.49 -7.49 -11.59
C TYR A 8 -1.24 -7.15 -12.41
N LEU A 9 -0.06 -7.32 -11.82
CA LEU A 9 1.22 -7.02 -12.47
C LEU A 9 1.40 -7.81 -13.79
N ASN A 10 1.07 -9.10 -13.81
CA ASN A 10 1.14 -9.97 -14.99
C ASN A 10 0.16 -9.52 -16.08
N SER A 11 -1.06 -9.12 -15.71
CA SER A 11 -2.04 -8.62 -16.66
C SER A 11 -1.63 -7.27 -17.25
N PHE A 12 -1.00 -6.41 -16.43
CA PHE A 12 -0.56 -5.08 -16.80
C PHE A 12 0.73 -5.12 -17.65
N SER A 13 1.64 -6.07 -17.38
CA SER A 13 2.89 -6.26 -18.12
C SER A 13 2.70 -6.94 -19.47
N ALA A 14 1.54 -7.58 -19.71
CA ALA A 14 1.29 -8.45 -20.87
C ALA A 14 2.39 -9.52 -21.08
N GLY A 15 3.04 -9.96 -20.00
CA GLY A 15 4.12 -10.96 -20.03
C GLY A 15 5.54 -10.39 -20.16
N ASP A 16 5.73 -9.06 -20.15
CA ASP A 16 7.06 -8.44 -20.15
C ASP A 16 7.73 -8.56 -18.77
N LYS A 17 8.59 -9.56 -18.61
CA LYS A 17 9.35 -9.81 -17.37
C LYS A 17 10.30 -8.68 -16.98
N VAL A 18 10.89 -7.99 -17.96
CA VAL A 18 11.80 -6.87 -17.66
C VAL A 18 11.01 -5.70 -17.06
N PHE A 19 9.79 -5.49 -17.53
CA PHE A 19 8.88 -4.50 -16.96
C PHE A 19 8.44 -4.88 -15.54
N GLU A 20 8.04 -6.14 -15.31
CA GLU A 20 7.65 -6.64 -13.99
C GLU A 20 8.77 -6.42 -12.95
N ASP A 21 10.00 -6.80 -13.28
CA ASP A 21 11.16 -6.66 -12.40
C ASP A 21 11.45 -5.19 -12.06
N LYS A 22 11.30 -4.28 -13.03
CA LYS A 22 11.47 -2.84 -12.81
C LYS A 22 10.42 -2.31 -11.82
N ILE A 23 9.16 -2.68 -12.00
CA ILE A 23 8.08 -2.26 -11.11
C ILE A 23 8.30 -2.80 -9.69
N LEU A 24 8.65 -4.08 -9.55
CA LEU A 24 8.92 -4.68 -8.25
C LEU A 24 10.12 -4.00 -7.56
N LYS A 25 11.18 -3.67 -8.30
CA LYS A 25 12.33 -2.94 -7.75
C LYS A 25 11.94 -1.56 -7.24
N VAL A 26 11.11 -0.82 -7.99
CA VAL A 26 10.60 0.49 -7.57
C VAL A 26 9.77 0.34 -6.30
N ILE A 27 8.83 -0.61 -6.25
CA ILE A 27 8.01 -0.85 -5.06
C ILE A 27 8.87 -1.20 -3.85
N LYS A 28 9.82 -2.13 -3.98
CA LYS A 28 10.72 -2.51 -2.87
C LYS A 28 11.54 -1.33 -2.33
N THR A 29 11.83 -0.33 -3.17
CA THR A 29 12.61 0.84 -2.78
C THR A 29 11.73 1.90 -2.12
N GLU A 30 10.58 2.23 -2.73
CA GLU A 30 9.73 3.34 -2.26
C GLU A 30 8.81 2.95 -1.09
N PHE A 31 8.30 1.71 -1.08
CA PHE A 31 7.28 1.29 -0.12
C PHE A 31 7.71 1.46 1.35
N PRO A 32 8.94 1.05 1.77
CA PRO A 32 9.36 1.24 3.16
C PRO A 32 9.35 2.71 3.59
N GLU A 33 9.84 3.61 2.74
CA GLU A 33 9.89 5.04 3.02
C GLU A 33 8.48 5.65 3.10
N GLU A 34 7.58 5.28 2.18
CA GLU A 34 6.19 5.73 2.19
C GLU A 34 5.43 5.24 3.42
N ARG A 35 5.65 3.96 3.81
CA ARG A 35 5.07 3.36 5.01
C ARG A 35 5.52 4.11 6.26
N ASP A 36 6.82 4.35 6.41
CA ASP A 36 7.37 5.02 7.58
C ASP A 36 6.89 6.49 7.64
N THR A 37 6.79 7.16 6.49
CA THR A 37 6.20 8.51 6.41
C THR A 37 4.73 8.51 6.84
N TYR A 38 3.94 7.50 6.44
CA TYR A 38 2.55 7.32 6.90
C TYR A 38 2.48 7.15 8.42
N LEU A 39 3.26 6.24 9.00
CA LEU A 39 3.28 5.97 10.43
C LEU A 39 3.66 7.22 11.23
N ASN A 40 4.66 7.98 10.77
CA ASN A 40 5.06 9.24 11.39
C ASN A 40 3.93 10.27 11.37
N ASN A 41 3.27 10.47 10.22
CA ASN A 41 2.16 11.43 10.10
C ASN A 41 0.96 11.03 10.97
N ILE A 42 0.65 9.74 11.07
CA ILE A 42 -0.39 9.23 11.98
C ILE A 42 -0.01 9.49 13.45
N ALA A 43 1.22 9.20 13.85
CA ALA A 43 1.67 9.37 15.23
C ALA A 43 1.56 10.83 15.73
N ILE A 44 1.74 11.80 14.82
CA ILE A 44 1.59 13.23 15.11
C ILE A 44 0.20 13.78 14.77
N THR A 45 -0.79 12.92 14.47
CA THR A 45 -2.17 13.31 14.15
C THR A 45 -2.29 14.24 12.92
N ASN A 46 -1.34 14.18 11.99
CA ASN A 46 -1.39 14.95 10.75
C ASN A 46 -2.17 14.18 9.68
N PHE A 47 -3.50 14.18 9.81
CA PHE A 47 -4.37 13.33 9.00
C PHE A 47 -4.42 13.72 7.52
N ASP A 48 -4.28 14.99 7.18
CA ASP A 48 -4.22 15.43 5.77
C ASP A 48 -3.01 14.83 5.04
N LEU A 49 -1.82 14.86 5.69
CA LEU A 49 -0.64 14.22 5.11
C LEU A 49 -0.72 12.68 5.19
N ALA A 50 -1.30 12.13 6.25
CA ALA A 50 -1.51 10.69 6.33
C ALA A 50 -2.44 10.17 5.21
N ALA A 51 -3.52 10.89 4.89
CA ALA A 51 -4.42 10.56 3.78
C ALA A 51 -3.69 10.56 2.43
N ASN A 52 -2.87 11.56 2.17
CA ASN A 52 -2.01 11.60 0.99
C ASN A 52 -1.03 10.42 0.91
N ASN A 53 -0.53 9.95 2.06
CA ASN A 53 0.33 8.78 2.09
C ASN A 53 -0.47 7.50 1.80
N VAL A 54 -1.67 7.35 2.35
CA VAL A 54 -2.59 6.24 2.03
C VAL A 54 -2.91 6.21 0.53
N HIS A 55 -3.11 7.37 -0.10
CA HIS A 55 -3.32 7.48 -1.54
C HIS A 55 -2.16 6.91 -2.37
N LYS A 56 -0.91 7.13 -1.95
CA LYS A 56 0.26 6.56 -2.63
C LYS A 56 0.36 5.06 -2.39
N LEU A 57 0.17 4.64 -1.14
CA LEU A 57 0.25 3.24 -0.72
C LEU A 57 -0.84 2.38 -1.39
N LYS A 58 -2.07 2.89 -1.59
CA LYS A 58 -3.14 2.13 -2.25
C LYS A 58 -2.82 1.78 -3.71
N HIS A 59 -2.06 2.61 -4.43
CA HIS A 59 -1.62 2.25 -5.79
C HIS A 59 -0.71 1.02 -5.76
N LYS A 60 0.19 0.94 -4.79
CA LYS A 60 1.05 -0.23 -4.59
C LYS A 60 0.26 -1.47 -4.13
N ILE A 61 -0.75 -1.29 -3.27
CA ILE A 61 -1.70 -2.35 -2.89
C ILE A 61 -2.39 -2.94 -4.14
N SER A 62 -2.86 -2.08 -5.04
CA SER A 62 -3.48 -2.49 -6.31
C SER A 62 -2.49 -3.26 -7.20
N ILE A 63 -1.26 -2.76 -7.34
CA ILE A 63 -0.22 -3.44 -8.14
C ILE A 63 0.09 -4.85 -7.62
N LEU A 64 0.04 -5.02 -6.29
CA LEU A 64 0.24 -6.31 -5.61
C LEU A 64 -1.03 -7.19 -5.57
N GLY A 65 -2.07 -6.85 -6.33
CA GLY A 65 -3.26 -7.70 -6.50
C GLY A 65 -4.12 -7.86 -5.26
N LEU A 66 -4.06 -6.91 -4.32
CA LEU A 66 -4.79 -6.93 -3.05
C LEU A 66 -6.09 -6.12 -3.16
N GLU A 67 -7.09 -6.64 -3.87
CA GLU A 67 -8.33 -5.92 -4.20
C GLU A 67 -9.13 -5.51 -2.95
N LYS A 68 -9.28 -6.40 -1.97
CA LYS A 68 -10.03 -6.10 -0.73
C LYS A 68 -9.30 -5.07 0.12
N SER A 69 -7.97 -5.21 0.18
CA SER A 69 -7.12 -4.27 0.89
C SER A 69 -7.14 -2.89 0.23
N TYR A 70 -7.28 -2.81 -1.10
CA TYR A 70 -7.43 -1.56 -1.83
C TYR A 70 -8.73 -0.84 -1.46
N GLU A 71 -9.85 -1.56 -1.35
CA GLU A 71 -11.11 -0.97 -0.89
C GLU A 71 -11.01 -0.44 0.54
N LEU A 72 -10.34 -1.17 1.43
CA LEU A 72 -10.09 -0.73 2.80
C LEU A 72 -9.22 0.52 2.83
N ALA A 73 -8.16 0.57 2.04
CA ALA A 73 -7.29 1.74 1.91
C ALA A 73 -8.06 2.97 1.42
N CYS A 74 -8.96 2.82 0.44
CA CYS A 74 -9.82 3.91 -0.01
C CYS A 74 -10.72 4.45 1.11
N LYS A 75 -11.32 3.56 1.92
CA LYS A 75 -12.14 3.97 3.07
C LYS A 75 -11.31 4.67 4.14
N HIS A 76 -10.10 4.16 4.40
CA HIS A 76 -9.19 4.73 5.38
C HIS A 76 -8.69 6.12 4.96
N GLU A 77 -8.37 6.31 3.68
CA GLU A 77 -8.03 7.62 3.11
C GLU A 77 -9.14 8.65 3.36
N LEU A 78 -10.40 8.29 3.07
CA LEU A 78 -11.55 9.15 3.32
C LEU A 78 -11.76 9.42 4.81
N ASN A 79 -11.65 8.40 5.67
CA ASN A 79 -11.75 8.58 7.11
C ASN A 79 -10.70 9.58 7.62
N LEU A 80 -9.46 9.50 7.16
CA LEU A 80 -8.40 10.42 7.57
C LEU A 80 -8.71 11.87 7.14
N ILE A 81 -9.27 12.08 5.95
CA ILE A 81 -9.72 13.40 5.48
C ILE A 81 -10.82 13.96 6.42
N GLU A 82 -11.66 13.09 6.98
CA GLU A 82 -12.70 13.44 7.97
C GLU A 82 -12.17 13.54 9.41
N GLY A 83 -10.86 13.36 9.62
CA GLY A 83 -10.23 13.39 10.94
C GLY A 83 -10.44 12.12 11.78
N ASN A 84 -10.79 11.01 11.13
CA ASN A 84 -11.10 9.72 11.74
C ASN A 84 -10.01 8.69 11.41
N ASN A 85 -9.42 8.07 12.44
CA ASN A 85 -8.36 7.06 12.29
C ASN A 85 -8.81 5.63 12.69
N THR A 86 -10.12 5.36 12.71
CA THR A 86 -10.68 4.06 13.15
C THR A 86 -10.18 2.85 12.38
N LEU A 87 -9.75 3.02 11.11
CA LEU A 87 -9.24 1.93 10.28
C LEU A 87 -7.71 1.79 10.32
N HIS A 88 -7.02 2.51 11.21
CA HIS A 88 -5.57 2.48 11.33
C HIS A 88 -5.01 1.07 11.45
N GLU A 89 -5.51 0.30 12.41
CA GLU A 89 -4.99 -1.04 12.69
C GLU A 89 -5.18 -1.96 11.49
N ASN A 90 -6.36 -1.93 10.86
CA ASN A 90 -6.59 -2.72 9.66
C ASN A 90 -5.69 -2.32 8.50
N PHE A 91 -5.44 -1.01 8.33
CA PHE A 91 -4.51 -0.54 7.32
C PHE A 91 -3.07 -0.95 7.65
N ASN A 92 -2.67 -0.91 8.92
CA ASN A 92 -1.35 -1.33 9.37
C ASN A 92 -1.11 -2.83 9.14
N GLU A 93 -2.13 -3.68 9.33
CA GLU A 93 -2.06 -5.10 9.00
C GLU A 93 -1.80 -5.32 7.50
N ILE A 94 -2.39 -4.50 6.61
CA ILE A 94 -2.13 -4.54 5.16
C ILE A 94 -0.66 -4.19 4.88
N LEU A 95 -0.14 -3.12 5.49
CA LEU A 95 1.26 -2.71 5.31
C LEU A 95 2.23 -3.78 5.82
N ASN A 96 1.91 -4.45 6.92
CA ASN A 96 2.71 -5.57 7.44
C ASN A 96 2.70 -6.77 6.47
N THR A 97 1.55 -7.08 5.89
CA THR A 97 1.40 -8.14 4.89
C THR A 97 2.25 -7.86 3.65
N MET A 98 2.18 -6.63 3.12
CA MET A 98 3.02 -6.17 2.02
C MET A 98 4.51 -6.23 2.37
N THR A 99 4.89 -5.79 3.58
CA THR A 99 6.27 -5.82 4.07
C THR A 99 6.83 -7.24 4.05
N ARG A 100 6.08 -8.21 4.61
CA ARG A 100 6.49 -9.61 4.64
C ARG A 100 6.69 -10.15 3.23
N PHE A 101 5.71 -9.94 2.35
CA PHE A 101 5.79 -10.39 0.97
C PHE A 101 7.00 -9.81 0.23
N LEU A 102 7.23 -8.50 0.32
CA LEU A 102 8.35 -7.84 -0.36
C LEU A 102 9.73 -8.29 0.16
N ASN A 103 9.82 -8.68 1.44
CA ASN A 103 11.03 -9.22 2.05
C ASN A 103 11.33 -10.68 1.66
N GLU A 104 10.31 -11.44 1.27
CA GLU A 104 10.45 -12.84 0.82
C GLU A 104 10.81 -12.96 -0.68
N LEU A 105 10.67 -11.86 -1.43
CA LEU A 105 11.10 -11.73 -2.83
C LEU A 105 12.56 -11.32 -2.95
#